data_AF-A0A3D5F5M7-F1
#
_entry.id   AF-A0A3D5F5M7-F1
#
_cell.length_a   1.000
_cell.length_b   1.000
_cell.length_c   1.000
_cell.angle_alpha   90.00
_cell.angle_beta   90.00
_cell.angle_gamma   90.00
#
_symmetry.space_group_name_H-M   'P 1'
#
loop_
_entity.id
_entity.type
_entity.pdbx_description
1 polymer ?
#
loop_
_entity_poly.entity_id
_entity_poly.type
_entity_poly.pdbx_seq_one_letter_code
_entity_poly.pdbx_strand_id
1 'polypeptide(L)'
;MSPGKRGVYILPALPMLALAMAPYMPHTADKKWLSRILWGIPLLIGGSLFVLGLLGLVDTGPVAKLNQRYEVDGSGLFLTTGLAVLVALFVVRRRAGWQAWGVTMLVVWCSYSVGFASLLNPIRTPAGVWQVIDSSVPANSEIALLGTGEQFMLFARRPIVHFGYHTPPETEMFSAWHWLKMNPAGHLLLPASRESLCLDLSKGHSVGRAHREDWLLLGAEGLRADCPHSDIRTTTFRYEPINPLIR
;
A
#
# COMPACT_ATOMS: atom_id res chain seq x y z
N MET A 1 17.10 14.71 -20.29
CA MET A 1 16.66 13.96 -19.10
C MET A 1 15.75 12.84 -19.58
N SER A 2 16.06 11.56 -19.34
CA SER A 2 15.18 10.48 -19.86
C SER A 2 13.84 10.49 -19.12
N PRO A 3 12.70 10.42 -19.83
CA PRO A 3 11.41 10.20 -19.20
C PRO A 3 11.44 8.81 -18.55
N GLY A 4 11.02 8.72 -17.28
CA GLY A 4 10.89 7.43 -16.58
C GLY A 4 12.04 7.02 -15.65
N LYS A 5 12.98 7.92 -15.31
CA LYS A 5 13.96 7.65 -14.24
C LYS A 5 13.26 7.43 -12.90
N ARG A 6 13.30 6.20 -12.39
CA ARG A 6 12.85 5.86 -11.03
C ARG A 6 14.06 5.86 -10.09
N GLY A 7 13.86 6.30 -8.84
CA GLY A 7 14.92 6.30 -7.83
C GLY A 7 15.57 4.93 -7.62
N VAL A 8 14.82 3.85 -7.90
CA VAL A 8 15.27 2.45 -7.84
C VAL A 8 16.46 2.15 -8.76
N TYR A 9 16.67 2.93 -9.82
CA TYR A 9 17.75 2.69 -10.77
C TYR A 9 19.15 2.95 -10.19
N ILE A 10 19.27 3.55 -8.99
CA ILE A 10 20.54 3.67 -8.28
C ILE A 10 20.92 2.41 -7.49
N LEU A 11 19.96 1.52 -7.19
CA LEU A 11 20.19 0.40 -6.28
C LEU A 11 21.36 -0.51 -6.69
N PRO A 12 21.56 -0.85 -7.99
CA PRO A 12 22.71 -1.67 -8.40
C PRO A 12 24.08 -1.02 -8.14
N ALA A 13 24.13 0.32 -8.01
CA ALA A 13 25.39 1.03 -7.75
C ALA A 13 25.77 1.04 -6.26
N LEU A 14 24.83 0.80 -5.35
CA LEU A 14 25.09 0.88 -3.90
C LEU A 14 26.11 -0.15 -3.39
N PRO A 15 26.10 -1.43 -3.82
CA PRO A 15 27.13 -2.39 -3.42
C PRO A 15 28.53 -1.99 -3.90
N MET A 16 28.65 -1.49 -5.15
CA MET A 16 29.93 -1.02 -5.69
C MET A 16 30.44 0.21 -4.95
N LEU A 17 29.55 1.13 -4.58
CA LEU A 17 29.89 2.26 -3.73
C LEU A 17 30.38 1.81 -2.35
N ALA A 18 29.73 0.82 -1.74
CA ALA A 18 30.18 0.26 -0.46
C ALA A 18 31.58 -0.35 -0.54
N LEU A 19 31.88 -1.11 -1.61
CA LEU A 19 33.21 -1.68 -1.87
C LEU A 19 34.26 -0.60 -2.10
N ALA A 20 33.93 0.45 -2.86
CA ALA A 20 34.83 1.58 -3.08
C ALA A 20 35.15 2.36 -1.80
N MET A 21 34.19 2.44 -0.87
CA MET A 21 34.35 3.13 0.42
C MET A 21 35.03 2.30 1.51
N ALA A 22 34.99 0.96 1.41
CA ALA A 22 35.53 0.03 2.40
C ALA A 22 37.00 0.32 2.83
N PRO A 23 37.98 0.56 1.93
CA PRO A 23 39.37 0.79 2.34
C PRO A 23 39.58 2.08 3.15
N TYR A 24 38.68 3.06 3.03
CA TYR A 24 38.75 4.33 3.77
C TYR A 24 38.10 4.24 5.17
N MET A 25 37.42 3.13 5.47
CA MET A 25 36.66 2.95 6.71
C MET A 25 37.56 3.00 7.97
N PRO A 26 38.72 2.33 8.04
CA PRO A 26 39.59 2.41 9.23
C PRO A 26 40.05 3.84 9.54
N HIS A 27 40.44 4.60 8.50
CA HIS A 27 40.92 5.99 8.64
C HIS A 27 39.84 6.98 9.04
N THR A 28 38.56 6.66 8.80
CA THR A 28 37.42 7.52 9.12
C THR A 28 36.75 7.12 10.43
N ALA A 29 36.67 5.82 10.73
CA ALA A 29 36.04 5.27 11.92
C ALA A 29 36.73 5.66 13.23
N ASP A 30 38.05 5.87 13.21
CA ASP A 30 38.83 6.25 14.40
C ASP A 30 38.61 7.72 14.83
N LYS A 31 37.97 8.53 13.98
CA LYS A 31 37.71 9.94 14.30
C LYS A 31 36.63 10.05 15.37
N LYS A 32 37.03 10.52 16.57
CA LYS A 32 36.13 10.69 17.73
C LYS A 32 34.88 11.53 17.43
N TRP A 33 35.00 12.60 16.64
CA TRP A 33 33.86 13.45 16.28
C TRP A 33 32.82 12.68 15.45
N LEU A 34 33.27 11.86 14.49
CA LEU A 34 32.39 11.04 13.66
C LEU A 34 31.68 9.98 14.51
N SER A 35 32.43 9.32 15.41
CA SER A 35 31.85 8.37 16.34
C SER A 35 30.78 9.02 17.24
N ARG A 36 30.97 10.27 17.70
CA ARG A 36 29.95 10.99 18.49
C ARG A 36 28.68 11.27 17.68
N ILE A 37 28.82 11.68 16.41
CA ILE A 37 27.66 11.90 15.52
C ILE A 37 26.91 10.59 15.26
N LEU A 38 27.65 9.52 14.94
CA LEU A 38 27.08 8.19 14.70
C LEU A 38 26.49 7.55 15.96
N TRP A 39 26.77 8.10 17.15
CA TRP A 39 26.08 7.77 18.40
C TRP A 39 24.86 8.66 18.64
N GLY A 40 24.99 9.96 18.39
CA GLY A 40 23.93 10.94 18.60
C GLY A 40 22.71 10.69 17.72
N ILE A 41 22.91 10.38 16.44
CA ILE A 41 21.79 10.14 15.51
C ILE A 41 20.95 8.92 15.94
N PRO A 42 21.53 7.73 16.18
CA PRO A 42 20.77 6.61 16.74
C PRO A 42 20.03 6.90 18.03
N LEU A 43 20.65 7.63 18.96
CA LEU A 43 20.02 7.99 20.22
C LEU A 43 18.79 8.89 19.98
N LEU A 44 18.89 9.85 19.05
CA LEU A 44 17.78 10.69 18.64
C LEU A 44 16.68 9.88 17.94
N ILE A 45 17.03 8.93 17.06
CA ILE A 45 16.07 8.05 16.40
C ILE A 45 15.33 7.19 17.44
N GLY A 46 16.06 6.44 18.27
CA GLY A 46 15.47 5.58 19.29
C GLY A 46 14.62 6.37 20.29
N GLY A 47 15.15 7.50 20.77
CA GLY A 47 14.44 8.39 21.70
C GLY A 47 13.18 9.00 21.10
N SER A 48 13.23 9.51 19.87
CA SER A 48 12.06 10.07 19.20
C SER A 48 10.98 9.03 18.93
N LEU A 49 11.33 7.84 18.44
CA LEU A 49 10.38 6.75 18.23
C LEU A 49 9.74 6.30 19.56
N PHE A 50 10.54 6.19 20.62
CA PHE A 50 10.06 5.82 21.96
C PHE A 50 9.08 6.86 22.51
N VAL A 51 9.43 8.15 22.44
CA VAL A 51 8.57 9.25 22.88
C VAL A 51 7.30 9.34 22.05
N LEU A 52 7.38 9.20 20.72
CA LEU A 52 6.20 9.18 19.85
C LEU A 52 5.27 8.00 20.17
N GLY A 53 5.83 6.82 20.41
CA GLY A 53 5.08 5.65 20.85
C GLY A 53 4.39 5.87 22.19
N LEU A 54 5.09 6.41 23.19
CA LEU A 54 4.51 6.75 24.49
C LEU A 54 3.38 7.78 24.38
N LEU A 55 3.61 8.85 23.62
CA LEU A 55 2.59 9.88 23.39
C LEU A 55 1.35 9.32 22.68
N GLY A 56 1.52 8.33 21.80
CA GLY A 56 0.42 7.62 21.16
C GLY A 56 -0.40 6.77 22.15
N LEU A 57 0.23 6.16 23.15
CA LEU A 57 -0.47 5.35 24.16
C LEU A 57 -1.21 6.16 25.22
N VAL A 58 -0.79 7.40 25.48
CA VAL A 58 -1.38 8.27 26.51
C VAL A 58 -2.56 9.11 25.96
N ASP A 59 -2.91 8.94 24.68
CA ASP A 59 -4.17 9.33 24.03
C ASP A 59 -4.64 10.81 24.13
N THR A 60 -3.74 11.76 24.42
CA THR A 60 -4.12 13.18 24.62
C THR A 60 -3.52 14.18 23.61
N GLY A 61 -2.96 13.70 22.49
CA GLY A 61 -2.11 14.52 21.61
C GLY A 61 -2.49 14.58 20.12
N PRO A 62 -1.69 15.28 19.30
CA PRO A 62 -1.83 15.30 17.84
C PRO A 62 -1.71 13.90 17.18
N VAL A 63 -1.11 12.93 17.87
CA VAL A 63 -0.98 11.53 17.43
C VAL A 63 -2.35 10.83 17.35
N ALA A 64 -3.26 11.09 18.29
CA ALA A 64 -4.61 10.54 18.26
C ALA A 64 -5.41 11.03 17.03
N LYS A 65 -5.23 12.30 16.64
CA LYS A 65 -5.82 12.86 15.42
C LYS A 65 -5.28 12.22 14.14
N LEU A 66 -4.00 11.85 14.13
CA LEU A 66 -3.37 11.13 13.01
C LEU A 66 -3.91 9.70 12.92
N ASN A 67 -4.01 8.99 14.06
CA ASN A 67 -4.57 7.65 14.12
C ASN A 67 -6.02 7.60 13.62
N GLN A 68 -6.86 8.55 14.04
CA GLN A 68 -8.25 8.67 13.55
C GLN A 68 -8.32 8.97 12.05
N ARG A 69 -7.39 9.76 11.50
CA ARG A 69 -7.40 10.13 10.08
C ARG A 69 -6.95 8.99 9.17
N TYR A 70 -6.03 8.15 9.63
CA TYR A 70 -5.45 7.07 8.84
C TYR A 70 -5.99 5.68 9.20
N GLU A 71 -6.86 5.57 10.21
CA GLU A 71 -7.45 4.31 10.70
C GLU A 71 -6.40 3.25 11.09
N VAL A 72 -5.20 3.70 11.44
CA VAL A 72 -4.06 2.86 11.82
C VAL A 72 -3.45 3.40 13.10
N ASP A 73 -3.40 2.54 14.12
CA ASP A 73 -2.61 2.82 15.31
C ASP A 73 -1.22 2.16 15.20
N GLY A 74 -0.20 2.99 14.98
CA GLY A 74 1.20 2.56 14.97
C GLY A 74 1.93 2.76 16.29
N SER A 75 1.27 3.28 17.33
CA SER A 75 1.90 3.71 18.59
C SER A 75 2.74 2.60 19.24
N GLY A 76 2.18 1.39 19.36
CA GLY A 76 2.86 0.23 19.91
C GLY A 76 4.11 -0.17 19.11
N LEU A 77 4.06 -0.10 17.77
CA LEU A 77 5.23 -0.38 16.92
C LEU A 77 6.33 0.68 17.08
N PHE A 78 5.96 1.96 17.16
CA PHE A 78 6.91 3.03 17.43
C PHE A 78 7.58 2.85 18.80
N LEU A 79 6.79 2.54 19.83
CA LEU A 79 7.30 2.33 21.17
C LEU A 79 8.27 1.14 21.24
N THR A 80 7.85 -0.01 20.72
CA THR A 80 8.66 -1.24 20.75
C THR A 80 9.92 -1.10 19.91
N THR A 81 9.85 -0.45 18.74
CA THR A 81 11.04 -0.16 17.91
C THR A 81 11.99 0.80 18.62
N GLY A 82 11.47 1.89 19.19
CA GLY A 82 12.26 2.86 19.95
C GLY A 82 12.96 2.22 21.15
N LEU A 83 12.22 1.42 21.94
CA LEU A 83 12.76 0.68 23.06
C LEU A 83 13.84 -0.32 22.62
N ALA A 84 13.59 -1.08 21.54
CA ALA A 84 14.56 -2.03 21.00
C ALA A 84 15.85 -1.34 20.56
N VAL A 85 15.76 -0.18 19.91
CA VAL A 85 16.94 0.64 19.57
C VAL A 85 17.67 1.09 20.83
N LEU A 86 16.98 1.64 21.83
CA LEU A 86 17.62 2.11 23.07
C LEU A 86 18.30 0.98 23.85
N VAL A 87 17.68 -0.20 23.93
CA VAL A 87 18.27 -1.40 24.52
C VAL A 87 19.50 -1.84 23.74
N ALA A 88 19.42 -1.87 22.41
CA ALA A 88 20.55 -2.26 21.57
C ALA A 88 21.73 -1.29 21.72
N LEU A 89 21.45 0.03 21.76
CA LEU A 89 22.44 1.07 22.06
C LEU A 89 23.06 0.90 23.45
N PHE A 90 22.25 0.56 24.45
CA PHE A 90 22.77 0.27 25.78
C PHE A 90 23.71 -0.94 25.79
N VAL A 91 23.41 -2.00 25.06
CA VAL A 91 24.27 -3.19 24.91
C VAL A 91 25.60 -2.83 24.25
N VAL A 92 25.58 -2.01 23.19
CA VAL A 92 26.80 -1.61 22.46
C VAL A 92 27.46 -0.33 23.01
N ARG A 93 27.08 0.18 24.18
CA ARG A 93 27.54 1.49 24.72
C ARG A 93 29.05 1.71 24.80
N ARG A 94 29.84 0.62 24.84
CA ARG A 94 31.32 0.66 24.90
C ARG A 94 31.97 0.51 23.52
N ARG A 95 31.18 0.42 22.45
CA ARG A 95 31.60 0.24 21.07
C ARG A 95 31.68 1.56 20.30
N ALA A 96 32.33 1.52 19.15
CA ALA A 96 32.42 2.67 18.23
C ALA A 96 31.06 3.04 17.63
N GLY A 97 30.88 4.32 17.26
CA GLY A 97 29.60 4.84 16.75
C GLY A 97 29.09 4.16 15.47
N TRP A 98 29.98 3.64 14.62
CA TRP A 98 29.54 2.88 13.44
C TRP A 98 28.81 1.58 13.82
N GLN A 99 29.16 0.95 14.94
CA GLN A 99 28.45 -0.25 15.44
C GLN A 99 27.07 0.15 15.98
N ALA A 100 26.98 1.27 16.70
CA ALA A 100 25.69 1.82 17.15
C ALA A 100 24.75 2.12 15.98
N TRP A 101 25.27 2.76 14.92
CA TRP A 101 24.52 2.99 13.69
C TRP A 101 24.08 1.70 13.01
N GLY A 102 24.99 0.75 12.81
CA GLY A 102 24.70 -0.53 12.15
C GLY A 102 23.62 -1.34 12.86
N VAL A 103 23.70 -1.46 14.19
CA VAL A 103 22.69 -2.18 14.98
C VAL A 103 21.34 -1.44 14.95
N THR A 104 21.35 -0.10 14.99
CA THR A 104 20.11 0.69 14.87
C THR A 104 19.42 0.49 13.53
N MET A 105 20.19 0.52 12.42
CA MET A 105 19.63 0.22 11.10
C MET A 105 19.05 -1.18 11.03
N LEU A 106 19.73 -2.19 11.60
CA LEU A 106 19.21 -3.55 11.65
C LEU A 106 17.86 -3.61 12.38
N VAL A 107 17.78 -3.03 13.58
CA VAL A 107 16.52 -3.02 14.36
C VAL A 107 15.42 -2.30 13.60
N VAL A 108 15.68 -1.11 13.05
CA VAL A 108 14.68 -0.30 12.33
C VAL A 108 14.19 -1.02 11.07
N TRP A 109 15.09 -1.60 10.26
CA TRP A 109 14.70 -2.30 9.03
C TRP A 109 13.95 -3.60 9.29
N CYS A 110 14.34 -4.37 10.32
CA CYS A 110 13.58 -5.55 10.74
C CYS A 110 12.19 -5.15 11.24
N SER A 111 12.11 -4.11 12.08
CA SER A 111 10.83 -3.60 12.61
C SER A 111 9.93 -3.06 11.49
N TYR A 112 10.51 -2.39 10.48
CA TYR A 112 9.78 -1.94 9.30
C TYR A 112 9.23 -3.12 8.49
N SER A 113 10.09 -4.11 8.20
CA SER A 113 9.74 -5.24 7.33
C SER A 113 8.69 -6.16 7.95
N VAL A 114 8.74 -6.36 9.27
CA VAL A 114 7.82 -7.26 9.98
C VAL A 114 6.61 -6.50 10.55
N GLY A 115 6.85 -5.39 11.25
CA GLY A 115 5.80 -4.65 11.95
C GLY A 115 5.09 -3.66 11.04
N PHE A 116 5.80 -2.61 10.61
CA PHE A 116 5.16 -1.49 9.90
C PHE A 116 4.57 -1.90 8.54
N ALA A 117 5.25 -2.75 7.79
CA ALA A 117 4.74 -3.24 6.51
C ALA A 117 3.43 -4.02 6.70
N SER A 118 3.35 -4.89 7.70
CA SER A 118 2.14 -5.66 8.03
C SER A 118 1.01 -4.75 8.49
N LEU A 119 1.31 -3.76 9.35
CA LEU A 119 0.33 -2.79 9.82
C LEU A 119 -0.26 -1.93 8.68
N LEU A 120 0.58 -1.54 7.71
CA LEU A 120 0.17 -0.72 6.57
C LEU A 120 -0.48 -1.54 5.44
N ASN A 121 -0.32 -2.86 5.44
CA ASN A 121 -0.76 -3.72 4.34
C ASN A 121 -2.27 -3.62 4.05
N PRO A 122 -3.19 -3.64 5.04
CA PRO A 122 -4.63 -3.58 4.78
C PRO A 122 -5.09 -2.30 4.07
N ILE A 123 -4.35 -1.19 4.21
CA ILE A 123 -4.73 0.12 3.64
C ILE A 123 -4.00 0.42 2.34
N ARG A 124 -2.84 -0.20 2.15
CA ARG A 124 -2.06 -0.08 0.91
C ARG A 124 -2.46 -1.09 -0.14
N THR A 125 -3.27 -2.09 0.21
CA THR A 125 -3.73 -3.15 -0.70
C THR A 125 -5.25 -3.23 -0.74
N PRO A 126 -5.85 -3.73 -1.83
CA PRO A 126 -7.30 -3.92 -1.93
C PRO A 126 -7.80 -5.19 -1.23
N ALA A 127 -7.01 -5.80 -0.35
CA ALA A 127 -7.35 -7.06 0.31
C ALA A 127 -8.66 -6.98 1.11
N GLY A 128 -8.88 -5.87 1.83
CA GLY A 128 -10.13 -5.63 2.56
C GLY A 128 -11.34 -5.54 1.64
N VAL A 129 -11.20 -4.86 0.49
CA VAL A 129 -12.26 -4.75 -0.52
C VAL A 129 -12.65 -6.13 -1.06
N TRP A 130 -11.66 -6.96 -1.40
CA TRP A 130 -11.92 -8.33 -1.84
C TRP A 130 -12.57 -9.20 -0.76
N GLN A 131 -12.19 -9.06 0.51
CA GLN A 131 -12.82 -9.81 1.61
C GLN A 131 -14.32 -9.49 1.75
N VAL A 132 -14.72 -8.22 1.55
CA VAL A 132 -16.14 -7.83 1.57
C VAL A 132 -16.87 -8.34 0.32
N ILE A 133 -16.25 -8.27 -0.86
CA ILE A 133 -16.84 -8.85 -2.09
C ILE A 133 -17.03 -10.36 -1.94
N ASP A 134 -16.04 -11.05 -1.36
CA ASP A 134 -16.07 -12.50 -1.21
C ASP A 134 -17.11 -13.01 -0.22
N SER A 135 -17.50 -12.18 0.74
CA SER A 135 -18.55 -12.50 1.71
C SER A 135 -19.95 -12.06 1.26
N SER A 136 -20.06 -11.08 0.36
CA SER A 136 -21.35 -10.52 -0.07
C SER A 136 -21.87 -11.05 -1.40
N VAL A 137 -21.01 -11.56 -2.29
CA VAL A 137 -21.40 -11.97 -3.65
C VAL A 137 -21.10 -13.45 -3.93
N PRO A 138 -22.02 -14.20 -4.56
CA PRO A 138 -21.82 -15.60 -4.91
C PRO A 138 -20.48 -15.89 -5.59
N ALA A 139 -19.83 -17.00 -5.25
CA ALA A 139 -18.49 -17.33 -5.75
C ALA A 139 -18.39 -17.44 -7.29
N ASN A 140 -19.52 -17.72 -7.97
CA ASN A 140 -19.58 -17.88 -9.42
C ASN A 140 -19.81 -16.56 -10.18
N SER A 141 -19.98 -15.43 -9.48
CA SER A 141 -20.18 -14.13 -10.14
C SER A 141 -18.85 -13.60 -10.69
N GLU A 142 -18.87 -13.05 -11.89
CA GLU A 142 -17.72 -12.30 -12.42
C GLU A 142 -17.76 -10.84 -11.97
N ILE A 143 -16.59 -10.25 -11.73
CA ILE A 143 -16.46 -8.84 -11.36
C ILE A 143 -15.72 -8.08 -12.47
N ALA A 144 -16.35 -7.08 -13.06
CA ALA A 144 -15.67 -6.18 -13.98
C ALA A 144 -15.08 -4.99 -13.21
N LEU A 145 -13.79 -4.73 -13.44
CA LEU A 145 -13.02 -3.70 -12.78
C LEU A 145 -12.99 -2.42 -13.61
N LEU A 146 -13.32 -1.28 -13.00
CA LEU A 146 -13.24 0.04 -13.62
C LEU A 146 -12.33 0.95 -12.82
N GLY A 147 -11.42 1.65 -13.50
CA GLY A 147 -10.52 2.62 -12.86
C GLY A 147 -9.62 2.01 -11.78
N THR A 148 -9.40 0.69 -11.79
CA THR A 148 -8.59 -0.01 -10.79
C THR A 148 -7.12 -0.04 -11.17
N GLY A 149 -6.24 0.06 -10.16
CA GLY A 149 -4.84 -0.34 -10.30
C GLY A 149 -4.67 -1.86 -10.41
N GLU A 150 -3.52 -2.31 -10.92
CA GLU A 150 -3.21 -3.73 -11.18
C GLU A 150 -3.26 -4.60 -9.93
N GLN A 151 -3.11 -3.99 -8.74
CA GLN A 151 -3.25 -4.70 -7.47
C GLN A 151 -4.63 -5.32 -7.28
N PHE A 152 -5.72 -4.74 -7.79
CA PHE A 152 -7.04 -5.37 -7.67
C PHE A 152 -7.08 -6.73 -8.36
N MET A 153 -6.42 -6.86 -9.51
CA MET A 153 -6.31 -8.14 -10.21
C MET A 153 -5.49 -9.17 -9.43
N LEU A 154 -4.40 -8.75 -8.78
CA LEU A 154 -3.54 -9.65 -8.00
C LEU A 154 -4.23 -10.28 -6.78
N PHE A 155 -5.21 -9.58 -6.20
CA PHE A 155 -5.97 -10.06 -5.04
C PHE A 155 -7.30 -10.75 -5.41
N ALA A 156 -7.63 -10.82 -6.71
CA ALA A 156 -8.86 -11.45 -7.17
C ALA A 156 -8.87 -12.97 -6.89
N ARG A 157 -9.99 -13.45 -6.35
CA ARG A 157 -10.23 -14.87 -6.03
C ARG A 157 -11.31 -15.53 -6.89
N ARG A 158 -11.83 -14.77 -7.86
CA ARG A 158 -12.89 -15.14 -8.80
C ARG A 158 -12.54 -14.57 -10.17
N PRO A 159 -13.15 -15.06 -11.26
CA PRO A 159 -12.93 -14.49 -12.58
C PRO A 159 -13.26 -12.99 -12.58
N ILE A 160 -12.37 -12.20 -13.16
CA ILE A 160 -12.56 -10.77 -13.34
C ILE A 160 -12.51 -10.39 -14.81
N VAL A 161 -13.08 -9.22 -15.10
CA VAL A 161 -13.05 -8.61 -16.42
C VAL A 161 -12.49 -7.19 -16.31
N HIS A 162 -11.70 -6.74 -17.28
CA HIS A 162 -11.29 -5.34 -17.38
C HIS A 162 -11.23 -4.89 -18.85
N PHE A 163 -11.23 -3.58 -19.10
CA PHE A 163 -11.38 -3.02 -20.44
C PHE A 163 -10.09 -2.38 -21.00
N GLY A 164 -8.93 -2.77 -20.47
CA GLY A 164 -7.61 -2.23 -20.81
C GLY A 164 -7.17 -1.04 -19.94
N TYR A 165 -5.89 -0.98 -19.59
CA TYR A 165 -5.34 -0.01 -18.62
C TYR A 165 -5.32 1.44 -19.11
N HIS A 166 -5.15 1.66 -20.42
CA HIS A 166 -5.08 3.00 -21.04
C HIS A 166 -6.38 3.40 -21.75
N THR A 167 -7.47 2.70 -21.48
CA THR A 167 -8.77 2.99 -22.08
C THR A 167 -9.33 4.30 -21.53
N PRO A 168 -9.82 5.22 -22.38
CA PRO A 168 -10.44 6.45 -21.92
C PRO A 168 -11.61 6.17 -20.95
N PRO A 169 -11.78 6.97 -19.88
CA PRO A 169 -12.80 6.74 -18.85
C PRO A 169 -14.23 6.56 -19.36
N GLU A 170 -14.62 7.30 -20.39
CA GLU A 170 -15.95 7.23 -21.00
C GLU A 170 -16.15 5.93 -21.78
N THR A 171 -15.14 5.51 -22.54
CA THR A 171 -15.18 4.26 -23.29
C THR A 171 -15.14 3.05 -22.36
N GLU A 172 -14.34 3.10 -21.30
CA GLU A 172 -14.33 2.08 -20.22
C GLU A 172 -15.73 1.95 -19.59
N MET A 173 -16.37 3.09 -19.27
CA MET A 173 -17.71 3.12 -18.69
C MET A 173 -18.76 2.53 -19.63
N PHE A 174 -18.76 2.90 -20.92
CA PHE A 174 -19.68 2.35 -21.91
C PHE A 174 -19.49 0.83 -22.06
N SER A 175 -18.24 0.37 -22.09
CA SER A 175 -17.89 -1.05 -22.21
C SER A 175 -18.36 -1.85 -21.01
N ALA A 176 -18.20 -1.30 -19.80
CA ALA A 176 -18.67 -1.90 -18.55
C ALA A 176 -20.20 -1.96 -18.49
N TRP A 177 -20.88 -0.89 -18.86
CA TRP A 177 -22.34 -0.86 -18.96
C TRP A 177 -22.85 -1.93 -19.94
N HIS A 178 -22.24 -2.01 -21.14
CA HIS A 178 -22.60 -2.99 -22.15
C HIS A 178 -22.31 -4.43 -21.69
N TRP A 179 -21.17 -4.66 -21.03
CA TRP A 179 -20.81 -5.96 -20.46
C TRP A 179 -21.80 -6.42 -19.40
N LEU A 180 -22.16 -5.55 -18.44
CA LEU A 180 -23.10 -5.88 -17.37
C LEU A 180 -24.51 -6.13 -17.91
N LYS A 181 -24.92 -5.41 -18.97
CA LYS A 181 -26.17 -5.67 -19.68
C LYS A 181 -26.24 -7.07 -20.29
N MET A 182 -25.11 -7.59 -20.78
CA MET A 182 -25.01 -8.96 -21.31
C MET A 182 -24.79 -10.02 -20.22
N ASN A 183 -24.28 -9.63 -19.05
CA ASN A 183 -23.94 -10.51 -17.94
C ASN A 183 -24.66 -10.08 -16.66
N PRO A 184 -25.99 -10.28 -16.55
CA PRO A 184 -26.79 -9.74 -15.44
C PRO A 184 -26.46 -10.34 -14.07
N ALA A 185 -25.75 -11.48 -14.02
CA ALA A 185 -25.25 -12.08 -12.78
C ALA A 185 -23.87 -11.53 -12.33
N GLY A 186 -23.23 -10.71 -13.16
CA GLY A 186 -21.95 -10.06 -12.86
C GLY A 186 -22.13 -8.78 -12.05
N HIS A 187 -21.02 -8.22 -11.58
CA HIS A 187 -21.01 -6.95 -10.84
C HIS A 187 -19.87 -6.05 -11.35
N LEU A 188 -20.04 -4.73 -11.23
CA LEU A 188 -19.01 -3.74 -11.50
C LEU A 188 -18.36 -3.29 -10.19
N LEU A 189 -17.03 -3.29 -10.13
CA LEU A 189 -16.25 -2.68 -9.05
C LEU A 189 -15.66 -1.36 -9.54
N LEU A 190 -16.04 -0.26 -8.90
CA LEU A 190 -15.67 1.09 -9.32
C LEU A 190 -15.53 2.04 -8.12
N PRO A 191 -14.72 3.10 -8.22
CA PRO A 191 -14.59 4.07 -7.15
C PRO A 191 -15.85 4.94 -7.04
N ALA A 192 -16.26 5.25 -5.81
CA ALA A 192 -17.45 6.05 -5.51
C ALA A 192 -17.36 7.49 -6.05
N SER A 193 -16.15 7.98 -6.29
CA SER A 193 -15.87 9.29 -6.88
C SER A 193 -16.09 9.33 -8.40
N ARG A 194 -16.35 8.18 -9.04
CA ARG A 194 -16.51 8.11 -10.50
C ARG A 194 -17.84 8.73 -10.93
N GLU A 195 -17.80 9.86 -11.61
CA GLU A 195 -19.00 10.38 -12.25
C GLU A 195 -19.45 9.45 -13.40
N SER A 196 -20.76 9.20 -13.49
CA SER A 196 -21.32 8.34 -14.54
C SER A 196 -22.71 8.81 -14.97
N LEU A 197 -22.90 8.88 -16.28
CA LEU A 197 -24.21 9.04 -16.92
C LEU A 197 -24.91 7.71 -17.17
N CYS A 198 -24.16 6.59 -17.17
CA CYS A 198 -24.62 5.25 -17.52
C CYS A 198 -25.03 4.40 -16.32
N LEU A 199 -24.52 4.73 -15.14
CA LEU A 199 -24.73 3.98 -13.90
C LEU A 199 -25.39 4.87 -12.85
N ASP A 200 -26.31 4.29 -12.09
CA ASP A 200 -26.85 4.89 -10.88
C ASP A 200 -26.07 4.36 -9.66
N LEU A 201 -25.07 5.13 -9.23
CA LEU A 201 -24.20 4.74 -8.11
C LEU A 201 -24.91 4.70 -6.77
N SER A 202 -26.10 5.29 -6.64
CA SER A 202 -26.88 5.24 -5.39
C SER A 202 -27.34 3.82 -5.05
N LYS A 203 -27.38 2.93 -6.06
CA LYS A 203 -27.69 1.50 -5.89
C LYS A 203 -26.45 0.65 -5.62
N GLY A 204 -25.26 1.25 -5.59
CA GLY A 204 -24.01 0.54 -5.31
C GLY A 204 -23.86 0.21 -3.83
N HIS A 205 -23.42 -1.01 -3.53
CA HIS A 205 -23.06 -1.43 -2.20
C HIS A 205 -21.60 -1.06 -1.89
N SER A 206 -21.34 -0.41 -0.75
CA SER A 206 -19.97 -0.06 -0.35
C SER A 206 -19.18 -1.30 0.06
N VAL A 207 -18.01 -1.51 -0.55
CA VAL A 207 -17.12 -2.65 -0.27
C VAL A 207 -15.84 -2.26 0.46
N GLY A 208 -15.76 -1.02 0.94
CA GLY A 208 -14.65 -0.52 1.75
C GLY A 208 -13.74 0.46 1.01
N ARG A 209 -12.60 0.78 1.63
CA ARG A 209 -11.68 1.82 1.19
C ARG A 209 -10.33 1.23 0.81
N ALA A 210 -9.81 1.62 -0.36
CA ALA A 210 -8.48 1.24 -0.81
C ALA A 210 -7.87 2.37 -1.66
N HIS A 211 -6.56 2.57 -1.57
CA HIS A 211 -5.86 3.63 -2.30
C HIS A 211 -6.42 5.05 -2.07
N ARG A 212 -6.96 5.31 -0.87
CA ARG A 212 -7.62 6.56 -0.44
C ARG A 212 -8.99 6.83 -1.08
N GLU A 213 -9.54 5.88 -1.82
CA GLU A 213 -10.88 5.98 -2.43
C GLU A 213 -11.83 4.94 -1.84
N ASP A 214 -13.10 5.30 -1.75
CA ASP A 214 -14.16 4.39 -1.36
C ASP A 214 -14.64 3.63 -2.60
N TRP A 215 -14.84 2.32 -2.46
CA TRP A 215 -15.18 1.44 -3.56
C TRP A 215 -16.63 0.95 -3.45
N LEU A 216 -17.30 0.92 -4.59
CA LEU A 216 -18.67 0.45 -4.73
C LEU A 216 -18.72 -0.81 -5.59
N LEU A 217 -19.65 -1.68 -5.24
CA LEU A 217 -20.02 -2.83 -6.04
C LEU A 217 -21.44 -2.66 -6.55
N LEU A 218 -21.62 -2.76 -7.86
CA LEU A 218 -22.88 -2.45 -8.53
C LEU A 218 -23.34 -3.61 -9.40
N GLY A 219 -24.56 -4.11 -9.17
CA GLY A 219 -25.19 -5.11 -10.02
C GLY A 219 -25.99 -4.51 -11.18
N ALA A 220 -26.73 -5.35 -11.90
CA ALA A 220 -27.54 -4.98 -13.07
C ALA A 220 -28.63 -3.94 -12.73
N GLU A 221 -29.12 -3.91 -11.49
CA GLU A 221 -30.08 -2.92 -10.98
C GLU A 221 -29.58 -1.47 -11.05
N GLY A 222 -28.25 -1.30 -11.06
CA GLY A 222 -27.55 -0.02 -11.19
C GLY A 222 -27.44 0.51 -12.61
N LEU A 223 -27.82 -0.27 -13.63
CA LEU A 223 -27.78 0.18 -15.02
C LEU A 223 -28.87 1.22 -15.27
N ARG A 224 -28.50 2.35 -15.87
CA ARG A 224 -29.47 3.26 -16.48
C ARG A 224 -29.88 2.72 -17.85
N ALA A 225 -31.08 3.11 -18.30
CA ALA A 225 -31.66 2.67 -19.56
C ALA A 225 -30.77 3.03 -20.77
N ASP A 226 -30.19 4.24 -20.72
CA ASP A 226 -29.34 4.79 -21.77
C ASP A 226 -27.93 5.07 -21.25
N CYS A 227 -26.96 4.81 -22.13
CA CYS A 227 -25.56 5.14 -21.94
C CYS A 227 -25.04 5.71 -23.28
N PRO A 228 -24.40 6.89 -23.31
CA PRO A 228 -23.88 7.47 -24.54
C PRO A 228 -22.95 6.48 -25.25
N HIS A 229 -23.22 6.22 -26.54
CA HIS A 229 -22.42 5.31 -27.33
C HIS A 229 -21.00 5.86 -27.51
N SER A 230 -19.99 4.99 -27.36
CA SER A 230 -18.60 5.30 -27.68
C SER A 230 -18.19 4.53 -28.93
N ASP A 231 -17.72 5.24 -29.96
CA ASP A 231 -17.27 4.62 -31.22
C ASP A 231 -15.89 3.95 -31.09
N ILE A 232 -15.20 4.17 -29.96
CA ILE A 232 -13.91 3.57 -29.66
C ILE A 232 -14.13 2.11 -29.23
N ARG A 233 -13.65 1.18 -30.04
CA ARG A 233 -13.67 -0.25 -29.67
C ARG A 233 -12.63 -0.53 -28.60
N THR A 234 -13.07 -1.11 -27.50
CA THR A 234 -12.23 -1.63 -26.43
C THR A 234 -12.20 -3.14 -26.48
N THR A 235 -11.05 -3.72 -26.14
CA THR A 235 -10.95 -5.15 -25.87
C THR A 235 -11.34 -5.42 -24.43
N THR A 236 -12.26 -6.38 -24.27
CA THR A 236 -12.60 -6.94 -22.97
C THR A 236 -11.61 -8.05 -22.65
N PHE A 237 -10.92 -7.94 -21.52
CA PHE A 237 -9.96 -8.94 -21.05
C PHE A 237 -10.57 -9.67 -19.85
N ARG A 238 -10.59 -11.00 -19.91
CA ARG A 238 -11.04 -11.86 -18.82
C ARG A 238 -9.81 -12.51 -18.17
N TYR A 239 -9.67 -12.36 -16.86
CA TYR A 239 -8.61 -12.99 -16.08
C TYR A 239 -9.23 -13.98 -15.09
N GLU A 240 -8.79 -15.23 -15.18
CA GLU A 240 -9.17 -16.29 -14.25
C GLU A 240 -7.97 -16.54 -13.31
N PRO A 241 -8.09 -16.19 -12.01
CA PRO A 241 -6.98 -16.32 -11.09
C PRO A 241 -6.64 -17.79 -10.85
N ILE A 242 -5.42 -18.19 -11.20
CA ILE A 242 -4.86 -19.49 -10.84
C ILE A 242 -4.29 -19.37 -9.43
N ASN A 243 -5.15 -19.39 -8.40
CA ASN A 243 -4.68 -19.28 -7.02
C ASN A 243 -4.69 -20.64 -6.30
N PRO A 244 -3.54 -21.29 -6.09
CA PRO A 244 -3.45 -22.56 -5.36
C PRO A 244 -3.68 -22.42 -3.85
N LEU A 245 -3.76 -21.20 -3.30
CA LEU A 245 -4.01 -20.93 -1.87
C LEU A 245 -5.50 -20.88 -1.51
N ILE A 246 -6.37 -21.23 -2.45
CA ILE A 246 -7.82 -21.35 -2.27
C ILE A 246 -8.16 -22.83 -2.47
N ARG A 247 -7.93 -23.62 -1.43
CA ARG A 247 -8.52 -24.94 -1.27
C ARG A 247 -8.90 -25.13 0.18
#